data_AF-A0A2V6ELC6-F1
#
_entry.id   AF-A0A2V6ELC6-F1
#
_cell.length_a   1.000
_cell.length_b   1.000
_cell.length_c   1.000
_cell.angle_alpha   90.00
_cell.angle_beta   90.00
_cell.angle_gamma   90.00
#
_symmetry.space_group_name_H-M   'P 1'
#
loop_
_entity.id
_entity.type
_entity.pdbx_description
1 polymer ?
#
loop_
_entity_poly.entity_id
_entity_poly.type
_entity_poly.pdbx_seq_one_letter_code
_entity_poly.pdbx_strand_id
1 'polypeptide(L)'
;KILRDGGFDAVTEFTSEPKTGQVMIVSNGGTVLFYVIGHDAAVARRLVEFLQRTDFAGVIFTREGMEGTFTLDKARIDNEHAPDVEMAFRWDENKNQFGVAGMMDGDWQRAAGKGTHATLSKFEMHNMLIAAGPDFRRGEADELPSGNIDLAPTVLDLLGIKSSSPVDGRVLSEAFAKIDKEVLKPVMETLEATKRFPGGTWRQNLKISRVGSTIYFDEGNGEFTR
;
A
#
# COMPACT_ATOMS: atom_id res chain seq x y z
N LYS A 1 -5.12 17.82 13.22
CA LYS A 1 -4.58 19.17 13.57
C LYS A 1 -3.71 19.72 12.44
N ILE A 2 -2.66 18.99 12.03
CA ILE A 2 -1.71 19.38 10.96
C ILE A 2 -2.40 19.94 9.70
N LEU A 3 -3.43 19.26 9.17
CA LEU A 3 -4.16 19.77 7.99
C LEU A 3 -4.95 21.06 8.25
N ARG A 4 -5.56 21.23 9.43
CA ARG A 4 -6.24 22.50 9.77
C ARG A 4 -5.25 23.65 9.87
N ASP A 5 -4.08 23.39 10.47
CA ASP A 5 -2.99 24.37 10.56
C ASP A 5 -2.43 24.70 9.16
N GLY A 6 -2.49 23.76 8.21
CA GLY A 6 -2.21 23.96 6.79
C GLY A 6 -3.32 24.66 5.99
N GLY A 7 -4.39 25.10 6.65
CA GLY A 7 -5.49 25.85 6.01
C GLY A 7 -6.50 24.98 5.25
N PHE A 8 -6.62 23.69 5.57
CA PHE A 8 -7.66 22.81 5.06
C PHE A 8 -8.86 22.78 6.02
N ASP A 9 -10.08 22.88 5.48
CA ASP A 9 -11.31 22.53 6.21
C ASP A 9 -11.37 21.00 6.31
N ALA A 10 -10.69 20.45 7.31
CA ALA A 10 -10.52 19.01 7.47
C ALA A 10 -11.24 18.46 8.70
N VAL A 11 -11.97 17.37 8.52
CA VAL A 11 -12.83 16.74 9.54
C VAL A 11 -12.64 15.23 9.55
N THR A 12 -12.96 14.59 10.68
CA THR A 12 -12.98 13.12 10.83
C THR A 12 -14.40 12.57 10.95
N GLU A 13 -15.39 13.46 11.06
CA GLU A 13 -16.82 13.17 11.10
C GLU A 13 -17.58 14.39 10.58
N PHE A 14 -18.74 14.17 9.96
CA PHE A 14 -19.65 15.26 9.58
C PHE A 14 -20.72 15.44 10.66
N THR A 15 -20.80 16.65 11.20
CA THR A 15 -21.85 17.05 12.16
C THR A 15 -22.92 17.96 11.53
N SER A 16 -22.73 18.31 10.26
CA SER A 16 -23.64 19.07 9.41
C SER A 16 -23.47 18.61 7.95
N GLU A 17 -24.30 19.14 7.05
CA GLU A 17 -24.15 18.88 5.61
C GLU A 17 -22.72 19.22 5.12
N PRO A 18 -22.04 18.28 4.44
CA PRO A 18 -20.68 18.52 3.95
C PRO A 18 -20.64 19.59 2.86
N LYS A 19 -19.57 20.39 2.86
CA LYS A 19 -19.38 21.47 1.86
C LYS A 19 -18.33 21.06 0.84
N THR A 20 -18.52 21.43 -0.44
CA THR A 20 -17.51 21.24 -1.48
C THR A 20 -16.14 21.79 -1.03
N GLY A 21 -15.09 20.99 -1.23
CA GLY A 21 -13.72 21.31 -0.82
C GLY A 21 -13.40 21.00 0.64
N GLN A 22 -14.37 20.58 1.46
CA GLN A 22 -14.10 20.01 2.78
C GLN A 22 -13.40 18.66 2.62
N VAL A 23 -12.44 18.35 3.50
CA VAL A 23 -11.65 17.13 3.47
C VAL A 23 -12.06 16.22 4.62
N MET A 24 -12.70 15.09 4.31
CA MET A 24 -12.91 14.01 5.27
C MET A 24 -11.63 13.16 5.34
N ILE A 25 -11.08 13.05 6.55
CA ILE A 25 -9.90 12.26 6.88
C ILE A 25 -10.38 10.94 7.48
N VAL A 26 -9.99 9.83 6.86
CA VAL A 26 -10.23 8.49 7.38
C VAL A 26 -8.89 7.83 7.67
N SER A 27 -8.60 7.66 8.96
CA SER A 27 -7.38 7.05 9.46
C SER A 27 -7.45 5.54 9.38
N ASN A 28 -6.39 4.89 8.92
CA ASN A 28 -6.27 3.43 8.84
C ASN A 28 -4.97 2.91 9.49
N GLY A 29 -4.41 3.65 10.46
CA GLY A 29 -3.12 3.32 11.07
C GLY A 29 -1.95 3.83 10.22
N GLY A 30 -1.33 2.94 9.45
CA GLY A 30 -0.19 3.24 8.58
C GLY A 30 -0.54 3.96 7.27
N THR A 31 -1.84 4.08 6.96
CA THR A 31 -2.34 4.92 5.88
C THR A 31 -3.42 5.89 6.35
N VAL A 32 -3.59 6.96 5.57
CA VAL A 32 -4.66 7.94 5.73
C VAL A 32 -5.32 8.19 4.38
N LEU A 33 -6.64 8.08 4.37
CA LEU A 33 -7.47 8.31 3.20
C LEU A 33 -8.10 9.69 3.30
N PHE A 34 -8.07 10.45 2.22
CA PHE A 34 -8.60 11.80 2.13
C PHE A 34 -9.69 11.88 1.06
N TYR A 35 -10.91 12.12 1.50
CA TYR A 35 -12.07 12.34 0.63
C TYR A 35 -12.34 13.84 0.55
N VAL A 36 -12.19 14.41 -0.63
CA VAL A 36 -12.47 15.83 -0.89
C VAL A 36 -13.91 15.92 -1.38
N ILE A 37 -14.77 16.56 -0.59
CA ILE A 37 -16.18 16.68 -0.93
C ILE A 37 -16.35 17.40 -2.27
N GLY A 38 -17.10 16.77 -3.18
CA GLY A 38 -17.30 17.23 -4.54
C GLY A 38 -16.09 17.01 -5.48
N HIS A 39 -15.09 16.22 -5.07
CA HIS A 39 -13.86 15.97 -5.85
C HIS A 39 -13.18 17.26 -6.30
N ASP A 40 -13.13 18.27 -5.41
CA ASP A 40 -12.56 19.58 -5.73
C ASP A 40 -11.05 19.45 -6.07
N ALA A 41 -10.74 19.57 -7.36
CA ALA A 41 -9.40 19.36 -7.89
C ALA A 41 -8.38 20.39 -7.38
N ALA A 42 -8.81 21.60 -7.01
CA ALA A 42 -7.92 22.61 -6.46
C ALA A 42 -7.52 22.25 -5.03
N VAL A 43 -8.47 21.80 -4.21
CA VAL A 43 -8.21 21.32 -2.85
C VAL A 43 -7.35 20.06 -2.87
N ALA A 44 -7.67 19.07 -3.72
CA ALA A 44 -6.89 17.83 -3.82
C ALA A 44 -5.43 18.10 -4.23
N ARG A 45 -5.20 18.96 -5.22
CA ARG A 45 -3.84 19.35 -5.63
C ARG A 45 -3.07 20.04 -4.50
N ARG A 46 -3.73 20.97 -3.79
CA ARG A 46 -3.13 21.66 -2.64
C ARG A 46 -2.79 20.68 -1.53
N LEU A 47 -3.64 19.68 -1.28
CA LEU A 47 -3.42 18.63 -0.30
C LEU A 47 -2.19 17.79 -0.65
N VAL A 48 -2.08 17.33 -1.89
CA VAL A 48 -0.91 16.58 -2.36
C VAL A 48 0.38 17.39 -2.20
N GLU A 49 0.39 18.66 -2.62
CA GLU A 49 1.57 19.51 -2.48
C GLU A 49 1.95 19.77 -1.01
N PHE A 50 0.96 19.85 -0.14
CA PHE A 50 1.17 19.95 1.30
C PHE A 50 1.83 18.67 1.82
N LEU A 51 1.25 17.50 1.54
CA LEU A 51 1.75 16.19 2.01
C LEU A 51 3.17 15.91 1.50
N GLN A 52 3.46 16.20 0.22
CA GLN A 52 4.78 16.05 -0.41
C GLN A 52 5.90 16.89 0.25
N ARG A 53 5.58 17.80 1.17
CA ARG A 53 6.55 18.62 1.91
C ARG A 53 6.61 18.30 3.41
N THR A 54 5.84 17.30 3.85
CA THR A 54 5.87 16.81 5.22
C THR A 54 7.01 15.80 5.41
N ASP A 55 7.44 15.61 6.64
CA ASP A 55 8.45 14.63 7.03
C ASP A 55 7.86 13.24 7.33
N PHE A 56 6.54 13.10 7.36
CA PHE A 56 5.85 11.84 7.65
C PHE A 56 5.26 11.16 6.41
N ALA A 57 5.11 11.85 5.29
CA ALA A 57 4.54 11.24 4.07
C ALA A 57 5.52 10.26 3.43
N GLY A 58 5.04 9.04 3.17
CA GLY A 58 5.73 8.01 2.38
C GLY A 58 5.20 8.01 0.95
N VAL A 59 4.44 7.00 0.55
CA VAL A 59 3.85 6.96 -0.80
C VAL A 59 2.51 7.67 -0.83
N ILE A 60 2.29 8.50 -1.85
CA ILE A 60 1.01 9.17 -2.11
C ILE A 60 0.39 8.61 -3.39
N PHE A 61 -0.85 8.14 -3.27
CA PHE A 61 -1.72 7.74 -4.36
C PHE A 61 -2.83 8.78 -4.56
N THR A 62 -3.21 9.02 -5.81
CA THR A 62 -4.24 9.99 -6.16
C THR A 62 -5.26 9.39 -7.13
N ARG A 63 -6.53 9.80 -7.01
CA ARG A 63 -7.58 9.41 -7.94
C ARG A 63 -7.28 9.87 -9.36
N GLU A 64 -6.96 11.16 -9.50
CA GLU A 64 -6.51 11.77 -10.74
C GLU A 64 -4.99 11.86 -10.76
N GLY A 65 -4.37 11.75 -11.94
CA GLY A 65 -2.91 11.83 -12.06
C GLY A 65 -2.35 13.18 -11.58
N MET A 66 -1.40 13.16 -10.65
CA MET A 66 -0.71 14.34 -10.15
C MET A 66 0.82 14.16 -10.19
N GLU A 67 1.54 15.27 -10.40
CA GLU A 67 3.00 15.23 -10.47
C GLU A 67 3.61 14.75 -9.14
N GLY A 68 4.52 13.78 -9.21
CA GLY A 68 5.16 13.19 -8.04
C GLY A 68 4.29 12.22 -7.25
N THR A 69 3.15 11.78 -7.79
CA THR A 69 2.30 10.73 -7.18
C THR A 69 2.13 9.52 -8.10
N PHE A 70 1.49 8.48 -7.59
CA PHE A 70 0.94 7.38 -8.41
C PHE A 70 -0.58 7.49 -8.44
N THR A 71 -1.20 6.98 -9.49
CA THR A 71 -2.66 6.81 -9.50
C THR A 71 -3.08 5.60 -8.67
N LEU A 72 -4.31 5.59 -8.13
CA LEU A 72 -4.81 4.50 -7.26
C LEU A 72 -4.75 3.10 -7.90
N ASP A 73 -4.85 3.00 -9.24
CA ASP A 73 -4.73 1.73 -9.97
C ASP A 73 -3.36 1.06 -9.79
N LYS A 74 -2.32 1.86 -9.53
CA LYS A 74 -0.96 1.34 -9.30
C LYS A 74 -0.88 0.49 -8.04
N ALA A 75 -1.78 0.70 -7.07
CA ALA A 75 -1.91 -0.11 -5.88
C ALA A 75 -3.16 -1.02 -5.90
N ARG A 76 -3.90 -1.11 -7.02
CA ARG A 76 -5.16 -1.89 -7.14
C ARG A 76 -6.23 -1.49 -6.11
N ILE A 77 -6.28 -0.20 -5.76
CA ILE A 77 -7.22 0.37 -4.79
C ILE A 77 -8.19 1.37 -5.43
N ASP A 78 -8.14 1.51 -6.76
CA ASP A 78 -9.11 2.31 -7.50
C ASP A 78 -10.48 1.65 -7.50
N ASN A 79 -11.51 2.42 -7.16
CA ASN A 79 -12.91 2.04 -7.25
C ASN A 79 -13.81 3.28 -7.18
N GLU A 80 -15.11 3.09 -7.37
CA GLU A 80 -16.10 4.17 -7.32
C GLU A 80 -16.04 4.96 -5.99
N HIS A 81 -15.83 4.27 -4.87
CA HIS A 81 -15.81 4.83 -3.51
C HIS A 81 -14.40 5.10 -2.98
N ALA A 82 -13.37 5.09 -3.83
CA ALA A 82 -12.00 5.36 -3.42
C ALA A 82 -11.83 6.82 -2.90
N PRO A 83 -10.78 7.12 -2.11
CA PRO A 83 -10.48 8.50 -1.74
C PRO A 83 -9.97 9.31 -2.95
N ASP A 84 -9.84 10.62 -2.80
CA ASP A 84 -9.17 11.47 -3.79
C ASP A 84 -7.65 11.38 -3.66
N VAL A 85 -7.17 11.22 -2.42
CA VAL A 85 -5.78 11.05 -2.06
C VAL A 85 -5.67 9.98 -0.98
N GLU A 86 -4.75 9.03 -1.12
CA GLU A 86 -4.36 8.11 -0.07
C GLU A 86 -2.86 8.22 0.18
N MET A 87 -2.45 8.25 1.44
CA MET A 87 -1.05 8.35 1.83
C MET A 87 -0.70 7.19 2.74
N ALA A 88 0.36 6.46 2.40
CA ALA A 88 1.06 5.59 3.34
C ALA A 88 2.15 6.39 4.07
N PHE A 89 2.27 6.20 5.39
CA PHE A 89 3.31 6.85 6.19
C PHE A 89 4.71 6.38 5.78
N ARG A 90 5.66 7.30 5.85
CA ARG A 90 7.08 7.01 5.71
C ARG A 90 7.51 6.07 6.83
N TRP A 91 8.31 5.08 6.46
CA TRP A 91 8.89 4.12 7.39
C TRP A 91 10.42 4.09 7.24
N ASP A 92 11.10 3.56 8.25
CA ASP A 92 12.55 3.36 8.26
C ASP A 92 12.95 2.05 8.97
N GLU A 93 14.23 1.71 8.87
CA GLU A 93 14.79 0.48 9.46
C GLU A 93 15.32 0.67 10.89
N ASN A 94 15.08 1.83 11.52
CA ASN A 94 15.50 2.05 12.89
C ASN A 94 14.86 1.01 13.79
N LYS A 95 15.58 0.65 14.85
CA LYS A 95 15.13 -0.33 15.83
C LYS A 95 14.40 0.37 16.97
N ASN A 96 13.29 -0.21 17.39
CA ASN A 96 12.59 0.20 18.61
C ASN A 96 13.39 -0.16 19.88
N GLN A 97 12.85 0.17 21.06
CA GLN A 97 13.47 -0.11 22.36
C GLN A 97 13.73 -1.60 22.65
N PHE A 98 13.16 -2.52 21.85
CA PHE A 98 13.35 -3.97 21.95
C PHE A 98 14.28 -4.52 20.86
N GLY A 99 14.88 -3.67 20.03
CA GLY A 99 15.80 -4.08 18.96
C GLY A 99 15.10 -4.51 17.66
N VAL A 100 13.78 -4.30 17.53
CA VAL A 100 12.98 -4.68 16.35
C VAL A 100 12.95 -3.53 15.35
N ALA A 101 13.32 -3.80 14.09
CA ALA A 101 13.33 -2.81 13.00
C ALA A 101 11.93 -2.58 12.41
N GLY A 102 11.76 -1.47 11.67
CA GLY A 102 10.50 -1.13 11.00
C GLY A 102 9.72 -0.07 11.76
N MET A 103 10.36 1.09 11.99
CA MET A 103 9.69 2.22 12.62
C MET A 103 8.90 3.00 11.56
N MET A 104 7.74 3.52 11.95
CA MET A 104 6.97 4.46 11.16
C MET A 104 6.16 5.38 12.07
N ASP A 105 5.72 6.48 11.50
CA ASP A 105 4.60 7.23 12.06
C ASP A 105 3.29 6.49 11.78
N GLY A 106 2.26 6.74 12.59
CA GLY A 106 0.95 6.13 12.41
C GLY A 106 -0.16 7.04 12.88
N ASP A 107 -1.27 7.02 12.14
CA ASP A 107 -2.48 7.75 12.47
C ASP A 107 -3.43 6.87 13.29
N TRP A 108 -3.18 6.88 14.59
CA TRP A 108 -4.09 6.45 15.64
C TRP A 108 -3.57 7.06 16.94
N GLN A 109 -4.40 7.29 17.95
CA GLN A 109 -3.96 7.75 19.28
C GLN A 109 -3.18 6.64 20.04
N ARG A 110 -2.14 6.08 19.41
CA ARG A 110 -1.24 5.07 19.93
C ARG A 110 0.06 5.77 20.33
N ALA A 111 0.50 5.49 21.55
CA ALA A 111 1.82 5.92 21.98
C ALA A 111 2.91 5.15 21.22
N ALA A 112 4.10 5.75 21.10
CA ALA A 112 5.28 5.08 20.56
C ALA A 112 5.49 3.71 21.24
N GLY A 113 5.82 2.70 20.42
CA GLY A 113 6.02 1.33 20.88
C GLY A 113 4.75 0.48 21.04
N LYS A 114 3.55 1.01 20.79
CA LYS A 114 2.29 0.22 20.83
C LYS A 114 1.96 -0.52 19.54
N GLY A 115 2.75 -0.33 18.48
CA GLY A 115 2.57 -0.98 17.18
C GLY A 115 1.33 -0.52 16.42
N THR A 116 1.41 -0.54 15.10
CA THR A 116 0.31 -0.35 14.15
C THR A 116 0.66 -1.10 12.87
N HIS A 117 -0.23 -1.10 11.88
CA HIS A 117 -0.05 -1.72 10.57
C HIS A 117 -0.67 -0.82 9.49
N ALA A 118 -0.73 -1.32 8.24
CA ALA A 118 -1.28 -0.70 7.05
C ALA A 118 -0.38 0.37 6.40
N THR A 119 0.94 0.19 6.41
CA THR A 119 1.84 0.95 5.52
C THR A 119 2.40 0.07 4.39
N LEU A 120 3.25 0.65 3.55
CA LEU A 120 4.02 -0.02 2.50
C LEU A 120 5.44 -0.38 2.98
N SER A 121 5.61 -0.61 4.27
CA SER A 121 6.88 -1.09 4.83
C SER A 121 7.09 -2.55 4.46
N LYS A 122 8.32 -2.91 4.07
CA LYS A 122 8.67 -4.33 3.85
C LYS A 122 8.40 -5.20 5.09
N PHE A 123 8.46 -4.62 6.29
CA PHE A 123 8.17 -5.32 7.54
C PHE A 123 6.68 -5.64 7.74
N GLU A 124 5.80 -5.03 6.94
CA GLU A 124 4.36 -5.29 6.94
C GLU A 124 3.89 -6.02 5.67
N MET A 125 4.51 -5.72 4.54
CA MET A 125 4.16 -6.33 3.25
C MET A 125 4.60 -7.80 3.17
N HIS A 126 5.78 -8.14 3.71
CA HIS A 126 6.31 -9.50 3.69
C HIS A 126 5.74 -10.35 4.85
N ASN A 127 4.61 -11.01 4.57
CA ASN A 127 3.94 -11.93 5.48
C ASN A 127 4.40 -13.38 5.29
N MET A 128 4.06 -14.26 6.24
CA MET A 128 4.38 -15.69 6.18
C MET A 128 3.15 -16.53 5.84
N LEU A 129 3.26 -17.37 4.82
CA LEU A 129 2.31 -18.44 4.52
C LEU A 129 2.92 -19.79 4.90
N ILE A 130 2.18 -20.61 5.65
CA ILE A 130 2.56 -21.99 5.97
C ILE A 130 1.49 -22.91 5.40
N ALA A 131 1.91 -23.83 4.53
CA ALA A 131 1.05 -24.87 3.96
C ALA A 131 1.54 -26.26 4.41
N ALA A 132 0.60 -27.15 4.76
CA ALA A 132 0.90 -28.50 5.18
C ALA A 132 -0.19 -29.48 4.73
N GLY A 133 0.22 -30.58 4.09
CA GLY A 133 -0.70 -31.59 3.59
C GLY A 133 0.02 -32.61 2.69
N PRO A 134 -0.67 -33.69 2.27
CA PRO A 134 -0.10 -34.70 1.39
C PRO A 134 0.25 -34.18 -0.01
N ASP A 135 -0.40 -33.09 -0.45
CA ASP A 135 -0.19 -32.49 -1.76
C ASP A 135 0.94 -31.45 -1.78
N PHE A 136 1.38 -30.99 -0.61
CA PHE A 136 2.47 -30.03 -0.48
C PHE A 136 3.82 -30.72 -0.28
N ARG A 137 4.89 -30.04 -0.72
CA ARG A 137 6.25 -30.44 -0.39
C ARG A 137 6.51 -30.33 1.11
N ARG A 138 7.45 -31.13 1.61
CA ARG A 138 7.78 -31.20 3.04
C ARG A 138 9.15 -30.60 3.29
N GLY A 139 9.26 -29.73 4.29
CA GLY A 139 10.53 -29.16 4.72
C GLY A 139 11.17 -28.23 3.69
N GLU A 140 10.39 -27.73 2.74
CA GLU A 140 10.85 -26.80 1.70
C GLU A 140 10.46 -25.37 2.11
N ALA A 141 11.36 -24.43 1.79
CA ALA A 141 11.06 -23.01 1.82
C ALA A 141 10.85 -22.54 0.38
N ASP A 142 9.80 -21.74 0.17
CA ASP A 142 9.48 -21.15 -1.11
C ASP A 142 9.62 -19.64 -1.02
N GLU A 143 10.53 -19.11 -1.84
CA GLU A 143 10.87 -17.68 -1.89
C GLU A 143 10.21 -16.98 -3.09
N LEU A 144 9.35 -17.69 -3.85
CA LEU A 144 8.58 -17.04 -4.90
C LEU A 144 7.55 -16.07 -4.29
N PRO A 145 7.40 -14.85 -4.86
CA PRO A 145 6.37 -13.91 -4.42
C PRO A 145 4.98 -14.54 -4.44
N SER A 146 4.29 -14.42 -3.32
CA SER A 146 2.92 -14.89 -3.12
C SER A 146 2.14 -13.89 -2.26
N GLY A 147 0.81 -13.96 -2.30
CA GLY A 147 -0.05 -13.08 -1.52
C GLY A 147 -1.40 -13.69 -1.22
N ASN A 148 -2.20 -13.01 -0.41
CA ASN A 148 -3.52 -13.50 0.01
C ASN A 148 -4.45 -13.83 -1.16
N ILE A 149 -4.28 -13.13 -2.29
CA ILE A 149 -5.04 -13.36 -3.53
C ILE A 149 -4.82 -14.77 -4.12
N ASP A 150 -3.71 -15.43 -3.77
CA ASP A 150 -3.34 -16.76 -4.27
C ASP A 150 -3.97 -17.90 -3.45
N LEU A 151 -4.49 -17.61 -2.26
CA LEU A 151 -5.07 -18.63 -1.37
C LEU A 151 -6.29 -19.29 -2.00
N ALA A 152 -7.25 -18.49 -2.46
CA ALA A 152 -8.48 -18.98 -3.07
C ALA A 152 -8.21 -19.89 -4.29
N PRO A 153 -7.45 -19.47 -5.33
CA PRO A 153 -7.17 -20.34 -6.46
C PRO A 153 -6.39 -21.60 -6.08
N THR A 154 -5.45 -21.51 -5.13
CA THR A 154 -4.70 -22.69 -4.67
C THR A 154 -5.60 -23.71 -3.97
N VAL A 155 -6.51 -23.25 -3.09
CA VAL A 155 -7.46 -24.15 -2.41
C VAL A 155 -8.45 -24.76 -3.38
N LEU A 156 -8.96 -24.00 -4.35
CA LEU A 156 -9.87 -24.52 -5.38
C LEU A 156 -9.20 -25.62 -6.22
N ASP A 157 -7.94 -25.41 -6.61
CA ASP A 157 -7.16 -26.40 -7.38
C ASP A 157 -6.97 -27.71 -6.60
N LEU A 158 -6.60 -27.62 -5.32
CA LEU A 158 -6.47 -28.78 -4.43
C LEU A 158 -7.78 -29.57 -4.27
N LEU A 159 -8.92 -28.88 -4.30
CA LEU A 159 -10.24 -29.49 -4.21
C LEU A 159 -10.76 -30.00 -5.57
N GLY A 160 -10.03 -29.77 -6.66
CA GLY A 160 -10.49 -30.09 -8.02
C GLY A 160 -11.70 -29.26 -8.47
N ILE A 161 -11.91 -28.08 -7.86
CA ILE A 161 -13.03 -27.18 -8.16
C ILE A 161 -12.58 -26.14 -9.18
N LYS A 162 -13.27 -26.07 -10.30
CA LYS A 162 -13.06 -24.98 -11.28
C LYS A 162 -13.76 -23.72 -10.80
N SER A 163 -13.04 -22.61 -10.78
CA SER A 163 -13.67 -21.30 -10.54
C SER A 163 -14.66 -20.98 -11.66
N SER A 164 -15.84 -20.48 -11.29
CA SER A 164 -16.84 -19.97 -12.23
C SER A 164 -16.52 -18.56 -12.73
N SER A 165 -15.50 -17.91 -12.20
CA SER A 165 -15.12 -16.54 -12.51
C SER A 165 -13.60 -16.35 -12.51
N PRO A 166 -13.08 -15.34 -13.22
CA PRO A 166 -11.67 -14.98 -13.11
C PRO A 166 -11.27 -14.72 -11.65
N VAL A 167 -10.04 -15.09 -11.32
CA VAL A 167 -9.41 -14.86 -10.01
C VAL A 167 -8.17 -14.00 -10.23
N ASP A 168 -7.89 -13.10 -9.29
CA ASP A 168 -6.75 -12.16 -9.41
C ASP A 168 -5.40 -12.84 -9.14
N GLY A 169 -5.39 -13.79 -8.21
CA GLY A 169 -4.21 -14.56 -7.84
C GLY A 169 -3.94 -15.73 -8.78
N ARG A 170 -2.87 -16.46 -8.47
CA ARG A 170 -2.45 -17.68 -9.17
C ARG A 170 -2.47 -18.87 -8.22
N VAL A 171 -2.48 -20.07 -8.78
CA VAL A 171 -2.21 -21.28 -8.01
C VAL A 171 -0.73 -21.28 -7.63
N LEU A 172 -0.42 -21.49 -6.35
CA LEU A 172 0.95 -21.67 -5.84
C LEU A 172 1.44 -23.10 -6.11
N SER A 173 1.42 -23.50 -7.38
CA SER A 173 1.69 -24.87 -7.83
C SER A 173 3.14 -25.29 -7.57
N GLU A 174 4.05 -24.33 -7.43
CA GLU A 174 5.45 -24.55 -7.05
C GLU A 174 5.60 -25.23 -5.68
N ALA A 175 4.60 -25.07 -4.79
CA ALA A 175 4.57 -25.67 -3.46
C ALA A 175 4.09 -27.13 -3.48
N PHE A 176 3.53 -27.62 -4.60
CA PHE A 176 2.97 -28.97 -4.69
C PHE A 176 4.05 -30.04 -4.93
N ALA A 177 3.79 -31.23 -4.39
CA ALA A 177 4.72 -32.37 -4.42
C ALA A 177 4.75 -33.10 -5.77
N LYS A 178 3.69 -33.01 -6.59
CA LYS A 178 3.47 -33.87 -7.77
C LYS A 178 3.55 -33.16 -9.13
N ILE A 179 3.88 -31.87 -9.17
CA ILE A 179 3.92 -31.09 -10.41
C ILE A 179 5.37 -30.96 -10.89
N ASP A 180 5.64 -31.43 -12.11
CA ASP A 180 6.91 -31.17 -12.81
C ASP A 180 7.02 -29.68 -13.13
N LYS A 181 8.17 -29.11 -12.78
CA LYS A 181 8.39 -27.66 -12.69
C LYS A 181 8.30 -26.98 -14.06
N GLU A 182 7.39 -26.02 -14.19
CA GLU A 182 7.76 -24.82 -14.94
C GLU A 182 8.52 -23.90 -13.98
N VAL A 183 9.76 -23.52 -14.34
CA VAL A 183 10.55 -22.62 -13.50
C VAL A 183 9.98 -21.21 -13.68
N LEU A 184 9.08 -20.83 -12.78
CA LEU A 184 8.60 -19.46 -12.67
C LEU A 184 9.76 -18.57 -12.24
N LYS A 185 9.93 -17.43 -12.92
CA LYS A 185 10.93 -16.43 -12.58
C LYS A 185 10.21 -15.14 -12.21
N PRO A 186 10.40 -14.62 -10.98
CA PRO A 186 9.82 -13.34 -10.63
C PRO A 186 10.52 -12.23 -11.40
N VAL A 187 9.74 -11.24 -11.82
CA VAL A 187 10.25 -9.99 -12.39
C VAL A 187 10.00 -8.89 -11.37
N MET A 188 11.07 -8.21 -10.94
CA MET A 188 10.96 -7.05 -10.07
C MET A 188 10.91 -5.76 -10.90
N GLU A 189 10.08 -4.83 -10.48
CA GLU A 189 9.91 -3.51 -11.07
C GLU A 189 9.85 -2.47 -9.94
N THR A 190 10.53 -1.34 -10.12
CA THR A 190 10.42 -0.19 -9.22
C THR A 190 9.78 0.95 -9.99
N LEU A 191 8.60 1.37 -9.54
CA LEU A 191 7.95 2.59 -10.00
C LEU A 191 8.52 3.77 -9.23
N GLU A 192 8.77 4.88 -9.90
CA GLU A 192 9.27 6.10 -9.28
C GLU A 192 8.44 7.31 -9.73
N ALA A 193 8.22 8.25 -8.82
CA ALA A 193 7.64 9.54 -9.13
C ALA A 193 8.41 10.64 -8.39
N THR A 194 8.51 11.83 -9.01
CA THR A 194 9.27 12.95 -8.46
C THR A 194 8.55 14.25 -8.77
N LYS A 195 8.65 15.23 -7.85
CA LYS A 195 8.23 16.62 -8.08
C LYS A 195 9.25 17.58 -7.50
N ARG A 196 9.62 18.60 -8.28
CA ARG A 196 10.54 19.66 -7.82
C ARG A 196 9.78 20.82 -7.22
N PHE A 197 10.30 21.36 -6.13
CA PHE A 197 9.79 22.56 -5.47
C PHE A 197 10.91 23.59 -5.30
N PRO A 198 10.60 24.89 -5.13
CA PRO A 198 11.62 25.93 -4.93
C PRO A 198 12.57 25.72 -3.73
N GLY A 199 12.26 24.82 -2.80
CA GLY A 199 13.07 24.55 -1.60
C GLY A 199 13.36 23.06 -1.36
N GLY A 200 13.30 22.23 -2.41
CA GLY A 200 13.60 20.81 -2.30
C GLY A 200 12.94 19.97 -3.39
N THR A 201 13.11 18.66 -3.29
CA THR A 201 12.55 17.68 -4.23
C THR A 201 11.80 16.61 -3.46
N TRP A 202 10.56 16.35 -3.86
CA TRP A 202 9.79 15.18 -3.44
C TRP A 202 10.15 13.99 -4.33
N ARG A 203 10.36 12.81 -3.74
CA ARG A 203 10.53 11.53 -4.43
C ARG A 203 9.72 10.46 -3.72
N GLN A 204 9.12 9.56 -4.49
CA GLN A 204 8.51 8.34 -3.97
C GLN A 204 8.78 7.16 -4.89
N ASN A 205 8.77 5.96 -4.32
CA ASN A 205 8.94 4.70 -5.03
C ASN A 205 7.92 3.66 -4.56
N LEU A 206 7.61 2.73 -5.45
CA LEU A 206 6.84 1.52 -5.17
C LEU A 206 7.53 0.35 -5.85
N LYS A 207 8.01 -0.61 -5.07
CA LYS A 207 8.65 -1.82 -5.54
C LYS A 207 7.61 -2.94 -5.61
N ILE A 208 7.57 -3.57 -6.78
CA ILE A 208 6.63 -4.65 -7.07
C ILE A 208 7.35 -5.85 -7.66
N SER A 209 6.83 -7.02 -7.33
CA SER A 209 7.24 -8.29 -7.91
C SER A 209 6.11 -8.86 -8.77
N ARG A 210 6.47 -9.53 -9.86
CA ARG A 210 5.52 -10.17 -10.77
C ARG A 210 5.88 -11.63 -10.97
N VAL A 211 4.90 -12.51 -10.85
CA VAL A 211 5.03 -13.93 -11.21
C VAL A 211 3.93 -14.24 -12.23
N GLY A 212 4.34 -14.47 -13.49
CA GLY A 212 3.38 -14.50 -14.59
C GLY A 212 2.66 -13.16 -14.72
N SER A 213 1.33 -13.16 -14.67
CA SER A 213 0.50 -11.94 -14.68
C SER A 213 0.18 -11.37 -13.30
N THR A 214 0.46 -12.12 -12.21
CA THR A 214 0.12 -11.73 -10.84
C THR A 214 1.14 -10.72 -10.31
N ILE A 215 0.66 -9.68 -9.62
CA ILE A 215 1.47 -8.59 -9.07
C ILE A 215 1.45 -8.68 -7.54
N TYR A 216 2.61 -8.46 -6.94
CA TYR A 216 2.83 -8.38 -5.50
C TYR A 216 3.51 -7.05 -5.17
N PHE A 217 3.13 -6.45 -4.06
CA PHE A 217 3.72 -5.21 -3.56
C PHE A 217 4.76 -5.56 -2.50
N ASP A 218 6.01 -5.22 -2.74
CA ASP A 218 7.12 -5.58 -1.85
C ASP A 218 7.34 -4.51 -0.79
N GLU A 219 7.41 -3.25 -1.22
CA GLU A 219 7.56 -2.08 -0.36
C GLU A 219 7.30 -0.80 -1.14
N GLY A 220 7.10 0.31 -0.44
CA GLY A 220 7.03 1.63 -1.02
C GLY A 220 7.40 2.67 0.03
N ASN A 221 8.02 3.75 -0.41
CA ASN A 221 8.39 4.84 0.48
C ASN A 221 8.47 6.17 -0.28
N GLY A 222 8.54 7.26 0.46
CA GLY A 222 8.74 8.58 -0.12
C GLY A 222 9.35 9.55 0.87
N GLU A 223 9.93 10.63 0.34
CA GLU A 223 10.55 11.66 1.14
C GLU A 223 10.67 12.98 0.39
N PHE A 224 10.71 14.06 1.17
CA PHE A 224 11.10 15.39 0.71
C PHE A 224 12.52 15.71 1.15
N THR A 225 13.41 15.97 0.20
CA THR A 225 14.79 16.39 0.47
C THR A 225 14.94 17.88 0.15
N ARG A 226 15.42 18.68 1.10
CA ARG A 226 15.71 20.12 0.91
C ARG A 226 16.99 20.35 0.10
#